data_AF-A0AAV5TDK2-F1
#
_entry.id   AF-A0AAV5TDK2-F1
#
_cell.length_a   1.000
_cell.length_b   1.000
_cell.length_c   1.000
_cell.angle_alpha   90.00
_cell.angle_beta   90.00
_cell.angle_gamma   90.00
#
_symmetry.space_group_name_H-M   'P 1'
#
loop_
_entity.id
_entity.type
_entity.pdbx_description
1 polymer ?
#
loop_
_entity_poly.entity_id
_entity_poly.type
_entity_poly.pdbx_seq_one_letter_code
_entity_poly.pdbx_strand_id
1 'polypeptide(L)'
;TIVSGCKMCALDLITKTVIGNGAHVMDMDVPNPDGTCLTRTFTCLGKNANIEVSWINGGDGVVGDDGSNVATFTVTCNPTGTGWVSNGVTITQVECAAEPPCKTCAMNLITITMAGNGAKPMASDVTNMDGDCNMRTFTCTGANANIEVSEINGGDGAILDNGTGTAAFTVTCNPTGTAWTASGIDITQVECAADN
;
A
#
# COMPACT_ATOMS: atom_id res chain seq x y z
N THR A 1 -20.71 0.88 -25.50
CA THR A 1 -19.47 1.63 -25.77
C THR A 1 -18.34 0.85 -25.17
N ILE A 2 -17.40 0.38 -25.98
CA ILE A 2 -16.19 -0.29 -25.48
C ILE A 2 -15.41 0.80 -24.74
N VAL A 3 -15.18 0.62 -23.44
CA VAL A 3 -14.31 1.52 -22.68
C VAL A 3 -12.91 1.29 -23.25
N SER A 4 -12.50 2.18 -24.16
CA SER A 4 -11.15 2.20 -24.74
C SER A 4 -10.16 2.21 -23.59
N GLY A 5 -9.38 1.13 -23.47
CA GLY A 5 -8.36 0.97 -22.43
C GLY A 5 -7.51 2.22 -22.29
N CYS A 6 -7.39 2.71 -21.06
CA CYS A 6 -6.61 3.91 -20.79
C CYS A 6 -5.20 3.79 -21.34
N LYS A 7 -4.77 4.84 -22.05
CA LYS A 7 -3.41 4.95 -22.54
C LYS A 7 -2.50 5.34 -21.37
N MET A 8 -2.15 4.35 -20.55
CA MET A 8 -1.18 4.51 -19.46
C MET A 8 0.25 4.41 -19.98
N CYS A 9 1.17 5.11 -19.32
CA CYS A 9 2.60 4.93 -19.53
C CYS A 9 3.01 3.59 -18.93
N ALA A 10 4.04 2.95 -19.51
CA ALA A 10 4.53 1.69 -18.95
C ALA A 10 5.10 1.91 -17.53
N LEU A 11 4.89 0.95 -16.63
CA LEU A 11 5.28 1.08 -15.21
C LEU A 11 6.80 1.02 -15.01
N ASP A 12 7.50 0.36 -15.91
CA ASP A 12 8.96 0.22 -15.94
C ASP A 12 9.69 1.50 -16.40
N LEU A 13 8.96 2.52 -16.87
CA LEU A 13 9.54 3.84 -17.19
C LEU A 13 10.03 4.63 -15.97
N ILE A 14 9.64 4.22 -14.75
CA ILE A 14 10.23 4.70 -13.49
C ILE A 14 10.91 3.52 -12.81
N THR A 15 12.21 3.66 -12.55
CA THR A 15 12.98 2.72 -11.73
C THR A 15 12.68 2.95 -10.25
N LYS A 16 12.45 1.89 -9.49
CA LYS A 16 12.35 1.94 -8.03
C LYS A 16 13.64 1.39 -7.43
N THR A 17 14.32 2.16 -6.59
CA THR A 17 15.56 1.72 -5.92
C THR A 17 15.36 1.56 -4.42
N VAL A 18 16.31 0.86 -3.79
CA VAL A 18 16.34 0.58 -2.34
C VAL A 18 17.79 0.62 -1.82
N ILE A 19 18.57 1.60 -2.31
CA ILE A 19 20.02 1.69 -2.08
C ILE A 19 20.40 2.78 -1.08
N GLY A 20 19.57 3.82 -0.94
CA GLY A 20 19.79 4.93 -0.01
C GLY A 20 19.73 4.52 1.47
N ASN A 21 20.15 5.43 2.35
CA ASN A 21 20.01 5.23 3.79
C ASN A 21 18.53 5.28 4.18
N GLY A 22 18.08 4.33 4.99
CA GLY A 22 16.65 4.24 5.33
C GLY A 22 15.78 3.68 4.21
N ALA A 23 16.36 3.31 3.06
CA ALA A 23 15.58 2.93 1.90
C ALA A 23 14.86 1.59 2.07
N HIS A 24 13.62 1.52 1.61
CA HIS A 24 12.83 0.30 1.54
C HIS A 24 11.87 0.30 0.36
N VAL A 25 11.19 -0.83 0.14
CA VAL A 25 10.20 -0.96 -0.94
C VAL A 25 9.04 0.01 -0.69
N MET A 26 8.58 0.67 -1.75
CA MET A 26 7.37 1.50 -1.74
C MET A 26 6.18 0.74 -1.16
N ASP A 27 5.48 1.34 -0.19
CA ASP A 27 4.28 0.77 0.43
C ASP A 27 3.11 0.68 -0.53
N MET A 28 2.99 1.66 -1.44
CA MET A 28 2.06 1.61 -2.56
C MET A 28 2.70 2.14 -3.84
N ASP A 29 2.28 1.53 -4.94
CA ASP A 29 2.59 1.94 -6.31
C ASP A 29 1.33 1.65 -7.15
N VAL A 30 0.43 2.63 -7.21
CA VAL A 30 -0.92 2.45 -7.73
C VAL A 30 -1.14 3.35 -8.95
N PRO A 31 -1.32 2.76 -10.16
CA PRO A 31 -1.88 3.46 -11.30
C PRO A 31 -3.35 3.80 -11.03
N ASN A 32 -3.79 4.99 -11.44
CA ASN A 32 -5.09 5.55 -11.07
C ASN A 32 -6.27 4.58 -11.30
N PRO A 33 -7.08 4.28 -10.27
CA PRO A 33 -8.26 3.42 -10.39
C PRO A 33 -9.50 4.12 -10.97
N ASP A 34 -9.48 5.45 -11.17
CA ASP A 34 -10.65 6.24 -11.61
C ASP A 34 -11.05 6.05 -13.10
N GLY A 35 -10.39 5.14 -13.81
CA GLY A 35 -10.69 4.84 -15.20
C GLY A 35 -10.09 5.82 -16.21
N THR A 36 -9.16 6.69 -15.79
CA THR A 36 -8.30 7.47 -16.71
C THR A 36 -6.91 6.85 -16.91
N CYS A 37 -6.40 6.10 -15.92
CA CYS A 37 -5.03 5.57 -15.80
C CYS A 37 -3.92 6.55 -16.26
N LEU A 38 -4.20 7.85 -16.15
CA LEU A 38 -3.26 8.90 -16.51
C LEU A 38 -2.33 9.25 -15.35
N THR A 39 -2.64 8.85 -14.12
CA THR A 39 -1.77 9.10 -12.97
C THR A 39 -1.28 7.80 -12.36
N ARG A 40 -0.16 7.90 -11.64
CA ARG A 40 0.42 6.85 -10.82
C ARG A 40 0.88 7.49 -9.53
N THR A 41 0.49 6.88 -8.42
CA THR A 41 0.78 7.39 -7.07
C THR A 41 1.69 6.42 -6.35
N PHE A 42 2.80 6.94 -5.86
CA PHE A 42 3.72 6.26 -4.96
C PHE A 42 3.41 6.67 -3.53
N THR A 43 3.50 5.73 -2.61
CA THR A 43 3.37 6.00 -1.17
C THR A 43 4.52 5.34 -0.44
N CYS A 44 5.14 6.12 0.43
CA CYS A 44 6.20 5.72 1.33
C CYS A 44 5.72 5.96 2.76
N LEU A 45 5.72 4.92 3.57
CA LEU A 45 5.33 4.96 4.97
C LEU A 45 6.56 4.87 5.86
N GLY A 46 6.51 5.59 6.97
CA GLY A 46 7.53 5.51 8.00
C GLY A 46 7.80 6.82 8.68
N LYS A 47 8.54 6.76 9.79
CA LYS A 47 8.88 7.96 10.53
C LYS A 47 9.81 8.86 9.72
N ASN A 48 9.42 10.14 9.56
CA ASN A 48 10.09 11.09 8.66
C ASN A 48 10.19 10.53 7.23
N ALA A 49 9.11 9.90 6.75
CA ALA A 49 9.10 9.31 5.42
C ALA A 49 9.41 10.36 4.36
N ASN A 50 10.15 9.94 3.34
CA ASN A 50 10.38 10.77 2.18
C ASN A 50 10.51 9.91 0.92
N ILE A 51 10.26 10.54 -0.23
CA ILE A 51 10.47 9.94 -1.55
C ILE A 51 11.54 10.76 -2.26
N GLU A 52 12.72 10.19 -2.46
CA GLU A 52 13.72 10.75 -3.36
C GLU A 52 13.29 10.53 -4.80
N VAL A 53 13.37 11.58 -5.62
CA VAL A 53 12.94 11.56 -7.01
C VAL A 53 14.06 12.06 -7.91
N SER A 54 14.29 11.37 -9.02
CA SER A 54 15.21 11.84 -10.08
C SER A 54 14.48 11.94 -11.41
N TRP A 55 14.90 12.91 -12.23
CA TRP A 55 14.30 13.16 -13.53
C TRP A 55 15.34 13.29 -14.64
N ILE A 56 14.85 13.26 -15.89
CA ILE A 56 15.69 13.35 -17.07
C ILE A 56 16.57 14.61 -17.04
N ASN A 57 17.83 14.44 -17.42
CA ASN A 57 18.90 15.44 -17.31
C ASN A 57 19.48 15.65 -15.89
N GLY A 58 19.25 14.70 -14.97
CA GLY A 58 20.06 14.55 -13.75
C GLY A 58 19.75 15.54 -12.63
N GLY A 59 18.50 16.02 -12.56
CA GLY A 59 18.04 16.74 -11.37
C GLY A 59 17.41 15.77 -10.36
N ASP A 60 17.56 16.12 -9.09
CA ASP A 60 17.07 15.35 -7.95
C ASP A 60 16.22 16.22 -7.02
N GLY A 61 15.25 15.60 -6.37
CA GLY A 61 14.35 16.25 -5.41
C GLY A 61 13.91 15.28 -4.32
N VAL A 62 13.26 15.82 -3.30
CA VAL A 62 12.74 15.06 -2.17
C VAL A 62 11.31 15.51 -1.91
N VAL A 63 10.42 14.54 -1.76
CA VAL A 63 9.05 14.74 -1.29
C VAL A 63 8.98 14.25 0.15
N GLY A 64 8.82 15.16 1.10
CA GLY A 64 8.71 14.82 2.52
C GLY A 64 7.29 14.40 2.92
N ASP A 65 7.15 13.90 4.15
CA ASP A 65 5.88 13.48 4.76
C ASP A 65 5.10 14.61 5.45
N ASP A 66 5.65 15.82 5.53
CA ASP A 66 5.11 16.95 6.29
C ASP A 66 4.69 16.59 7.74
N GLY A 67 5.41 15.65 8.37
CA GLY A 67 5.15 15.16 9.72
C GLY A 67 4.02 14.14 9.85
N SER A 68 3.47 13.66 8.73
CA SER A 68 2.40 12.65 8.71
C SER A 68 2.90 11.20 8.81
N ASN A 69 4.20 10.96 8.68
CA ASN A 69 4.79 9.63 8.47
C ASN A 69 4.34 8.94 7.17
N VAL A 70 3.81 9.72 6.23
CA VAL A 70 3.34 9.28 4.91
C VAL A 70 3.80 10.28 3.86
N ALA A 71 4.78 9.90 3.04
CA ALA A 71 5.13 10.66 1.84
C ALA A 71 4.37 10.11 0.63
N THR A 72 3.75 10.99 -0.15
CA THR A 72 3.03 10.62 -1.38
C THR A 72 3.56 11.40 -2.57
N PHE A 73 3.78 10.71 -3.69
CA PHE A 73 4.24 11.33 -4.92
C PHE A 73 3.41 10.85 -6.10
N THR A 74 2.77 11.80 -6.80
CA THR A 74 1.92 11.52 -7.94
C THR A 74 2.58 12.03 -9.22
N VAL A 75 2.59 11.18 -10.23
CA VAL A 75 3.04 11.48 -11.58
C VAL A 75 1.92 11.29 -12.58
N THR A 76 1.98 12.01 -13.69
CA THR A 76 1.01 11.94 -14.79
C THR A 76 1.67 11.45 -16.06
N CYS A 77 1.09 10.46 -16.73
CA CYS A 77 1.56 9.99 -18.02
C CYS A 77 1.44 11.08 -19.08
N ASN A 78 2.50 11.29 -19.85
CA ASN A 78 2.48 12.25 -20.94
C ASN A 78 1.55 11.77 -22.09
N PRO A 79 1.05 12.69 -22.96
CA PRO A 79 0.13 12.32 -24.04
C PRO A 79 0.71 11.31 -25.05
N THR A 80 2.03 11.27 -25.18
CA THR A 80 2.75 10.34 -26.06
C THR A 80 2.81 8.91 -25.48
N GLY A 81 2.58 8.73 -24.17
CA GLY A 81 2.67 7.43 -23.50
C GLY A 81 4.11 6.98 -23.22
N THR A 82 5.06 7.91 -23.25
CA THR A 82 6.51 7.62 -23.22
C THR A 82 7.19 8.00 -21.92
N GLY A 83 6.47 8.61 -20.98
CA GLY A 83 7.08 9.05 -19.73
C GLY A 83 6.07 9.54 -18.71
N TRP A 84 6.41 9.32 -17.43
CA TRP A 84 5.70 9.84 -16.28
C TRP A 84 6.25 11.22 -15.92
N VAL A 85 5.37 12.20 -15.75
CA VAL A 85 5.73 13.61 -15.61
C VAL A 85 5.19 14.17 -14.30
N SER A 86 6.02 14.95 -13.60
CA SER A 86 5.60 15.79 -12.48
C SER A 86 6.24 17.17 -12.65
N ASN A 87 5.48 18.24 -12.39
CA ASN A 87 5.94 19.63 -12.55
C ASN A 87 6.66 19.93 -13.90
N GLY A 88 6.23 19.27 -14.98
CA GLY A 88 6.78 19.45 -16.33
C GLY A 88 8.08 18.70 -16.62
N VAL A 89 8.64 17.95 -15.66
CA VAL A 89 9.82 17.11 -15.86
C VAL A 89 9.47 15.63 -15.93
N THR A 90 10.18 14.87 -16.75
CA THR A 90 9.99 13.41 -16.86
C THR A 90 10.75 12.70 -15.76
N ILE A 91 10.03 12.01 -14.88
CA ILE A 91 10.59 11.25 -13.76
C ILE A 91 11.13 9.92 -14.27
N THR A 92 12.31 9.54 -13.78
CA THR A 92 13.01 8.31 -14.18
C THR A 92 13.28 7.37 -13.01
N GLN A 93 13.31 7.90 -11.78
CA GLN A 93 13.58 7.12 -10.58
C GLN A 93 12.79 7.66 -9.39
N VAL A 94 12.39 6.74 -8.53
CA VAL A 94 11.90 7.03 -7.19
C VAL A 94 12.55 6.07 -6.18
N GLU A 95 12.82 6.56 -4.98
CA GLU A 95 13.27 5.77 -3.82
C GLU A 95 12.42 6.18 -2.61
N CYS A 96 12.10 5.24 -1.74
CA CYS A 96 11.35 5.50 -0.51
C CYS A 96 12.30 5.27 0.66
N ALA A 97 12.33 6.22 1.58
CA ALA A 97 13.18 6.15 2.77
C ALA A 97 12.45 6.65 4.03
N ALA A 98 12.77 6.01 5.17
CA ALA A 98 12.31 6.39 6.50
C ALA A 98 13.38 6.12 7.56
N GLU A 99 13.31 6.80 8.72
CA GLU A 99 14.27 6.63 9.81
C GLU A 99 13.59 6.42 11.18
N PRO A 100 13.78 5.25 11.83
CA PRO A 100 14.57 4.09 11.38
C PRO A 100 13.97 3.40 10.13
N PRO A 101 14.75 2.60 9.39
CA PRO A 101 14.26 1.93 8.18
C PRO A 101 13.04 1.06 8.50
N CYS A 102 11.93 1.32 7.81
CA CYS A 102 10.72 0.50 7.94
C CYS A 102 10.90 -0.83 7.19
N LYS A 103 10.48 -1.91 7.85
CA LYS A 103 10.38 -3.28 7.31
C LYS A 103 8.93 -3.62 6.97
N THR A 104 8.22 -2.63 6.44
CA THR A 104 6.84 -2.73 5.97
C THR A 104 6.77 -3.59 4.71
N CYS A 105 5.59 -4.16 4.46
CA CYS A 105 5.26 -4.90 3.25
C CYS A 105 4.29 -4.05 2.44
N ALA A 106 4.33 -4.14 1.11
CA ALA A 106 3.39 -3.40 0.27
C ALA A 106 1.93 -3.67 0.68
N MET A 107 1.11 -2.62 0.79
CA MET A 107 -0.24 -2.74 1.35
C MET A 107 -1.16 -3.59 0.48
N ASN A 108 -0.91 -3.61 -0.84
CA ASN A 108 -1.66 -4.38 -1.82
C ASN A 108 -1.33 -5.89 -1.83
N LEU A 109 -0.43 -6.37 -0.96
CA LEU A 109 -0.19 -7.81 -0.79
C LEU A 109 -1.33 -8.52 -0.06
N ILE A 110 -2.18 -7.77 0.67
CA ILE A 110 -3.46 -8.26 1.18
C ILE A 110 -4.58 -7.55 0.42
N THR A 111 -5.50 -8.33 -0.14
CA THR A 111 -6.73 -7.80 -0.74
C THR A 111 -7.78 -7.59 0.35
N ILE A 112 -8.34 -6.39 0.46
CA ILE A 112 -9.53 -6.14 1.29
C ILE A 112 -10.77 -6.30 0.40
N THR A 113 -11.62 -7.28 0.71
CA THR A 113 -12.86 -7.54 -0.02
C THR A 113 -14.10 -7.05 0.74
N MET A 114 -15.23 -6.94 0.04
CA MET A 114 -16.56 -6.65 0.60
C MET A 114 -17.65 -7.44 -0.14
N ALA A 115 -17.39 -8.72 -0.43
CA ALA A 115 -18.23 -9.57 -1.26
C ALA A 115 -19.09 -10.56 -0.46
N GLY A 116 -18.70 -10.88 0.78
CA GLY A 116 -19.42 -11.79 1.65
C GLY A 116 -20.72 -11.21 2.23
N ASN A 117 -21.46 -12.07 2.93
CA ASN A 117 -22.70 -11.68 3.59
C ASN A 117 -22.43 -10.85 4.84
N GLY A 118 -23.10 -9.71 4.99
CA GLY A 118 -22.82 -8.77 6.08
C GLY A 118 -21.49 -8.02 5.91
N ALA A 119 -20.82 -8.20 4.76
CA ALA A 119 -19.55 -7.54 4.49
C ALA A 119 -19.74 -6.03 4.41
N LYS A 120 -18.79 -5.32 4.99
CA LYS A 120 -18.77 -3.87 5.06
C LYS A 120 -17.33 -3.35 5.08
N PRO A 121 -17.11 -2.03 4.92
CA PRO A 121 -15.77 -1.47 5.04
C PRO A 121 -15.15 -1.78 6.40
N MET A 122 -13.84 -2.07 6.41
CA MET A 122 -13.03 -2.07 7.63
C MET A 122 -13.22 -0.75 8.38
N ALA A 123 -13.33 -0.82 9.70
CA ALA A 123 -13.37 0.39 10.55
C ALA A 123 -12.00 1.09 10.56
N SER A 124 -10.92 0.32 10.53
CA SER A 124 -9.57 0.83 10.32
C SER A 124 -8.67 -0.22 9.67
N ASP A 125 -7.64 0.26 8.98
CA ASP A 125 -6.51 -0.51 8.47
C ASP A 125 -5.26 0.35 8.67
N VAL A 126 -4.40 -0.04 9.62
CA VAL A 126 -3.31 0.82 10.10
C VAL A 126 -2.02 0.02 10.21
N THR A 127 -0.96 0.50 9.56
CA THR A 127 0.42 0.07 9.83
C THR A 127 0.94 0.82 11.05
N ASN A 128 1.45 0.10 12.04
CA ASN A 128 2.14 0.69 13.18
C ASN A 128 3.45 1.30 12.67
N MET A 129 3.68 2.61 12.86
CA MET A 129 4.89 3.31 12.43
C MET A 129 5.99 3.37 13.49
N ASP A 130 5.77 2.75 14.65
CA ASP A 130 6.79 2.62 15.68
C ASP A 130 7.75 1.45 15.37
N GLY A 131 9.00 1.59 15.81
CA GLY A 131 10.01 0.53 15.68
C GLY A 131 10.32 0.19 14.22
N ASP A 132 10.09 -1.06 13.84
CA ASP A 132 10.39 -1.61 12.50
C ASP A 132 9.27 -1.39 11.47
N CYS A 133 8.17 -0.72 11.82
CA CYS A 133 7.00 -0.50 10.96
C CYS A 133 6.41 -1.77 10.31
N ASN A 134 6.58 -2.93 10.95
CA ASN A 134 6.33 -4.23 10.35
C ASN A 134 5.02 -4.87 10.79
N MET A 135 4.15 -4.14 11.50
CA MET A 135 2.85 -4.63 11.95
C MET A 135 1.73 -3.82 11.31
N ARG A 136 0.72 -4.51 10.80
CA ARG A 136 -0.50 -3.91 10.25
C ARG A 136 -1.72 -4.51 10.95
N THR A 137 -2.64 -3.66 11.35
CA THR A 137 -3.83 -4.05 12.11
C THR A 137 -5.09 -3.63 11.38
N PHE A 138 -5.95 -4.61 11.13
CA PHE A 138 -7.29 -4.44 10.62
C PHE A 138 -8.27 -4.43 11.79
N THR A 139 -9.22 -3.50 11.77
CA THR A 139 -10.28 -3.42 12.77
C THR A 139 -11.64 -3.48 12.08
N CYS A 140 -12.50 -4.36 12.56
CA CYS A 140 -13.90 -4.45 12.18
C CYS A 140 -14.77 -4.17 13.41
N THR A 141 -15.78 -3.32 13.26
CA THR A 141 -16.68 -2.94 14.36
C THR A 141 -18.13 -3.15 13.96
N GLY A 142 -18.97 -3.55 14.90
CA GLY A 142 -20.40 -3.81 14.67
C GLY A 142 -20.94 -4.88 15.61
N ALA A 143 -22.24 -5.16 15.55
CA ALA A 143 -22.80 -6.29 16.28
C ALA A 143 -22.27 -7.60 15.68
N ASN A 144 -21.77 -8.51 16.52
CA ASN A 144 -21.15 -9.77 16.09
C ASN A 144 -20.08 -9.55 15.01
N ALA A 145 -19.22 -8.55 15.20
CA ALA A 145 -18.19 -8.22 14.24
C ALA A 145 -17.19 -9.37 14.10
N ASN A 146 -16.77 -9.64 12.86
CA ASN A 146 -15.72 -10.59 12.59
C ASN A 146 -14.87 -10.17 11.38
N ILE A 147 -13.66 -10.74 11.30
CA ILE A 147 -12.75 -10.57 10.17
C ILE A 147 -12.49 -11.95 9.56
N GLU A 148 -13.01 -12.19 8.37
CA GLU A 148 -12.68 -13.36 7.57
C GLU A 148 -11.28 -13.18 6.95
N VAL A 149 -10.47 -14.23 6.99
CA VAL A 149 -9.08 -14.26 6.51
C VAL A 149 -8.88 -15.44 5.57
N SER A 150 -8.19 -15.20 4.45
CA SER A 150 -7.71 -16.26 3.57
C SER A 150 -6.18 -16.27 3.52
N GLU A 151 -5.65 -17.49 3.57
CA GLU A 151 -4.21 -17.80 3.56
C GLU A 151 -3.75 -18.22 2.16
N ILE A 152 -2.46 -18.01 1.85
CA ILE A 152 -1.87 -18.38 0.55
C ILE A 152 -2.08 -19.87 0.17
N ASN A 153 -2.21 -20.75 1.17
CA ASN A 153 -2.38 -22.19 1.00
C ASN A 153 -3.85 -22.64 1.00
N GLY A 154 -4.80 -21.69 0.89
CA GLY A 154 -6.23 -21.98 0.84
C GLY A 154 -6.85 -22.32 2.21
N GLY A 155 -6.17 -21.99 3.31
CA GLY A 155 -6.78 -21.98 4.63
C GLY A 155 -7.67 -20.75 4.77
N ASP A 156 -8.87 -20.94 5.32
CA ASP A 156 -9.78 -19.86 5.68
C ASP A 156 -10.01 -19.86 7.18
N GLY A 157 -10.06 -18.66 7.77
CA GLY A 157 -10.30 -18.46 9.19
C GLY A 157 -11.18 -17.25 9.46
N ALA A 158 -11.60 -17.10 10.71
CA ALA A 158 -12.35 -15.94 11.17
C ALA A 158 -11.83 -15.47 12.53
N ILE A 159 -11.64 -14.15 12.66
CA ILE A 159 -11.33 -13.49 13.92
C ILE A 159 -12.64 -12.90 14.47
N LEU A 160 -13.09 -13.39 15.62
CA LEU A 160 -14.35 -12.98 16.23
C LEU A 160 -14.14 -11.85 17.23
N ASP A 161 -15.15 -10.98 17.38
CA ASP A 161 -15.18 -9.92 18.38
C ASP A 161 -15.33 -10.41 19.83
N ASN A 162 -15.65 -11.68 20.03
CA ASN A 162 -15.98 -12.28 21.32
C ASN A 162 -17.01 -11.47 22.13
N GLY A 163 -18.00 -10.88 21.46
CA GLY A 163 -19.07 -10.09 22.07
C GLY A 163 -18.68 -8.67 22.47
N THR A 164 -17.50 -8.18 22.08
CA THR A 164 -17.06 -6.81 22.33
C THR A 164 -17.58 -5.80 21.30
N GLY A 165 -18.10 -6.30 20.15
CA GLY A 165 -18.45 -5.48 19.00
C GLY A 165 -17.25 -4.98 18.21
N THR A 166 -16.04 -5.47 18.49
CA THR A 166 -14.79 -5.14 17.78
C THR A 166 -13.94 -6.40 17.57
N ALA A 167 -13.71 -6.76 16.31
CA ALA A 167 -12.71 -7.74 15.91
C ALA A 167 -11.45 -7.02 15.42
N ALA A 168 -10.28 -7.47 15.86
CA ALA A 168 -8.99 -6.90 15.45
C ALA A 168 -8.05 -8.02 14.99
N PHE A 169 -7.42 -7.83 13.83
CA PHE A 169 -6.49 -8.80 13.26
C PHE A 169 -5.17 -8.11 12.92
N THR A 170 -4.07 -8.60 13.50
CA THR A 170 -2.73 -8.05 13.28
C THR A 170 -1.88 -9.04 12.48
N VAL A 171 -1.26 -8.52 11.43
CA VAL A 171 -0.29 -9.23 10.58
C VAL A 171 1.08 -8.58 10.71
N THR A 172 2.13 -9.37 10.49
CA THR A 172 3.52 -8.93 10.51
C THR A 172 4.15 -9.14 9.14
N CYS A 173 4.83 -8.12 8.60
CA CYS A 173 5.57 -8.25 7.35
C CYS A 173 6.71 -9.26 7.51
N ASN A 174 6.84 -10.17 6.55
CA ASN A 174 7.91 -11.16 6.58
C ASN A 174 9.29 -10.51 6.34
N PRO A 175 10.40 -11.15 6.75
CA PRO A 175 11.74 -10.58 6.60
C PRO A 175 12.16 -10.28 5.16
N THR A 176 11.50 -10.89 4.17
CA THR A 176 11.77 -10.68 2.74
C THR A 176 10.97 -9.53 2.14
N GLY A 177 10.03 -8.93 2.87
CA GLY A 177 9.18 -7.84 2.38
C GLY A 177 8.16 -8.27 1.32
N THR A 178 7.83 -9.57 1.24
CA THR A 178 7.02 -10.15 0.16
C THR A 178 5.63 -10.59 0.60
N ALA A 179 5.35 -10.68 1.89
CA ALA A 179 4.03 -11.06 2.40
C ALA A 179 3.78 -10.54 3.82
N TRP A 180 2.52 -10.22 4.09
CA TRP A 180 2.00 -10.03 5.44
C TRP A 180 1.62 -11.40 6.02
N THR A 181 2.05 -11.68 7.24
CA THR A 181 1.91 -13.01 7.85
C THR A 181 1.22 -12.96 9.20
N ALA A 182 0.44 -13.99 9.52
CA ALA A 182 -0.04 -14.26 10.87
C ALA A 182 0.36 -15.68 11.26
N SER A 183 0.99 -15.84 12.43
CA SER A 183 1.48 -17.14 12.90
C SER A 183 2.39 -17.88 11.89
N GLY A 184 3.13 -17.13 11.06
CA GLY A 184 4.03 -17.68 10.05
C GLY A 184 3.35 -18.12 8.74
N ILE A 185 2.07 -17.80 8.56
CA ILE A 185 1.31 -18.09 7.34
C ILE A 185 1.05 -16.78 6.59
N ASP A 186 1.29 -16.76 5.28
CA ASP A 186 1.03 -15.61 4.41
C ASP A 186 -0.48 -15.40 4.25
N ILE A 187 -0.92 -14.18 4.53
CA ILE A 187 -2.30 -13.74 4.38
C ILE A 187 -2.44 -13.04 3.03
N THR A 188 -3.47 -13.40 2.28
CA THR A 188 -3.73 -12.86 0.93
C THR A 188 -4.99 -12.01 0.88
N GLN A 189 -5.92 -12.22 1.81
CA GLN A 189 -7.20 -11.53 1.82
C GLN A 189 -7.75 -11.36 3.23
N VAL A 190 -8.44 -10.24 3.43
CA VAL A 190 -9.27 -9.97 4.62
C VAL A 190 -10.64 -9.41 4.20
N GLU A 191 -11.67 -9.73 4.97
CA GLU A 191 -13.01 -9.15 4.88
C GLU A 191 -13.47 -8.71 6.27
N CYS A 192 -14.31 -7.68 6.37
CA CYS A 192 -14.96 -7.31 7.62
C CYS A 192 -16.46 -7.53 7.45
N ALA A 193 -17.06 -8.29 8.36
CA ALA A 193 -18.48 -8.49 8.41
C ALA A 193 -19.04 -8.23 9.81
N ALA A 194 -20.28 -7.75 9.87
CA ALA A 194 -21.04 -7.57 11.09
C ALA A 194 -22.54 -7.71 10.77
N ASP A 195 -23.35 -7.95 11.81
CA ASP A 195 -24.80 -7.90 11.66
C ASP A 195 -25.26 -6.47 11.33
N ASN A 196 -26.25 -6.37 10.44
CA ASN A 196 -26.86 -5.11 10.03
C ASN A 196 -27.69 -4.46 11.13
#